data_AF-A0A2M9P8A9-F1
#
_entry.id   AF-A0A2M9P8A9-F1
#
_cell.length_a   1.000
_cell.length_b   1.000
_cell.length_c   1.000
_cell.angle_alpha   90.00
_cell.angle_beta   90.00
_cell.angle_gamma   90.00
#
_symmetry.space_group_name_H-M   'P 1'
#
loop_
_entity.id
_entity.type
_entity.pdbx_description
1 polymer ?
#
loop_
_entity_poly.entity_id
_entity_poly.type
_entity_poly.pdbx_seq_one_letter_code
_entity_poly.pdbx_strand_id
1 'polypeptide(L)'
;AVLPALWGLTALALGAGLVWGFFLTPDDYEQGATVKILFIHVPAALMAINAWLMMLVASLIWFIRRHHVSALAARAAAPVGAVMTVLAIVTGALWGQPMWGAWWVWDPRLTSFFVLLVFYFGYIALWAAVEEPDKAADLTSIVCFVGSVFALLSRYAVFFWSQGLHQGPSLSLDRQENVHDVFYYPLLLCIAGFVLLFLSLVLLRTRTEIRARRLRALLALEAAA
;
A
#
# COMPACT_ATOMS: atom_id res chain seq x y z
N ALA A 1 -12.91 20.58 -6.36
CA ALA A 1 -12.30 20.65 -7.69
C ALA A 1 -11.38 19.46 -8.01
N VAL A 2 -10.36 19.13 -7.20
CA VAL A 2 -9.31 18.15 -7.60
C VAL A 2 -9.75 16.67 -7.65
N LEU A 3 -10.65 16.20 -6.77
CA LEU A 3 -11.00 14.78 -6.66
C LEU A 3 -11.60 14.16 -7.94
N PRO A 4 -12.57 14.80 -8.64
CA PRO A 4 -13.11 14.25 -9.89
C PRO A 4 -12.04 14.06 -10.97
N ALA A 5 -11.11 15.00 -11.11
CA ALA A 5 -10.01 14.90 -12.06
C ALA A 5 -9.07 13.74 -11.70
N LEU A 6 -8.73 13.58 -10.42
CA LEU A 6 -7.93 12.44 -9.96
C LEU A 6 -8.61 11.10 -10.25
N TRP A 7 -9.91 10.96 -9.98
CA TRP A 7 -10.67 9.76 -10.31
C TRP A 7 -10.70 9.46 -11.81
N GLY A 8 -10.87 10.50 -12.65
CA GLY A 8 -10.80 10.35 -14.11
C GLY A 8 -9.42 9.87 -14.57
N LEU A 9 -8.34 10.46 -14.04
CA LEU A 9 -6.97 10.04 -14.33
C LEU A 9 -6.67 8.63 -13.82
N THR A 10 -7.19 8.27 -12.63
CA THR A 10 -7.09 6.90 -12.10
C THR A 10 -7.74 5.90 -13.04
N ALA A 11 -8.99 6.16 -13.46
CA ALA A 11 -9.71 5.25 -14.35
C ALA A 11 -9.01 5.10 -15.70
N LEU A 12 -8.49 6.20 -16.26
CA LEU A 12 -7.74 6.18 -17.51
C LEU A 12 -6.43 5.41 -17.38
N ALA A 13 -5.62 5.71 -16.36
CA ALA A 13 -4.31 5.09 -16.18
C ALA A 13 -4.42 3.60 -15.81
N LEU A 14 -5.32 3.22 -14.89
CA LEU A 14 -5.56 1.82 -14.56
C LEU A 14 -6.19 1.07 -15.72
N GLY A 15 -7.20 1.64 -16.38
CA GLY A 15 -7.87 1.01 -17.52
C GLY A 15 -6.89 0.76 -18.66
N ALA A 16 -6.17 1.79 -19.10
CA ALA A 16 -5.18 1.66 -20.16
C ALA A 16 -4.00 0.75 -19.77
N GLY A 17 -3.47 0.90 -18.55
CA GLY A 17 -2.37 0.09 -18.05
C GLY A 17 -2.71 -1.40 -17.96
N LEU A 18 -3.88 -1.74 -17.39
CA LEU A 18 -4.32 -3.12 -17.27
C LEU A 18 -4.69 -3.71 -18.63
N VAL A 19 -5.35 -2.95 -19.52
CA VAL A 19 -5.66 -3.45 -20.87
C VAL A 19 -4.38 -3.74 -21.64
N TRP A 20 -3.42 -2.82 -21.60
CA TRP A 20 -2.12 -3.02 -22.25
C TRP A 20 -1.40 -4.22 -21.64
N GLY A 21 -1.27 -4.26 -20.31
CA GLY A 21 -0.60 -5.33 -19.60
C GLY A 21 -1.20 -6.70 -19.89
N PHE A 22 -2.51 -6.89 -19.69
CA PHE A 22 -3.14 -8.21 -19.79
C PHE A 22 -3.32 -8.70 -21.22
N PHE A 23 -3.70 -7.81 -22.16
CA PHE A 23 -4.15 -8.24 -23.49
C PHE A 23 -3.16 -7.91 -24.61
N LEU A 24 -2.25 -6.96 -24.41
CA LEU A 24 -1.35 -6.46 -25.47
C LEU A 24 0.13 -6.75 -25.20
N THR A 25 0.47 -7.48 -24.15
CA THR A 25 1.82 -8.03 -23.94
C THR A 25 1.85 -9.52 -24.32
N PRO A 26 2.98 -10.08 -24.77
CA PRO A 26 3.12 -11.51 -25.01
C PRO A 26 3.20 -12.29 -23.69
N ASP A 27 3.03 -13.60 -23.74
CA ASP A 27 3.36 -14.46 -22.59
C ASP A 27 4.87 -14.49 -22.38
N ASP A 28 5.29 -14.59 -21.12
CA ASP A 28 6.70 -14.68 -20.79
C ASP A 28 7.25 -16.08 -21.10
N TYR A 29 8.52 -16.17 -21.48
CA TYR A 29 9.15 -17.44 -21.84
C TYR A 29 9.20 -18.43 -20.66
N GLU A 30 9.48 -17.95 -19.44
CA GLU A 30 9.57 -18.81 -18.25
C GLU A 30 8.24 -18.87 -17.51
N GLN A 31 7.54 -17.74 -17.42
CA GLN A 31 6.35 -17.61 -16.56
C GLN A 31 5.03 -17.78 -17.32
N GLY A 32 5.06 -17.88 -18.66
CA GLY A 32 3.87 -17.97 -19.50
C GLY A 32 2.90 -16.82 -19.25
N ALA A 33 1.60 -17.12 -19.28
CA ALA A 33 0.54 -16.15 -18.99
C ALA A 33 0.50 -15.69 -17.51
N THR A 34 1.21 -16.34 -16.59
CA THR A 34 1.19 -15.93 -15.18
C THR A 34 1.93 -14.61 -14.94
N VAL A 35 2.83 -14.22 -15.87
CA VAL A 35 3.50 -12.91 -15.85
C VAL A 35 2.51 -11.75 -15.82
N LYS A 36 1.27 -11.91 -16.32
CA LYS A 36 0.26 -10.85 -16.30
C LYS A 36 -0.11 -10.42 -14.88
N ILE A 37 0.06 -11.30 -13.89
CA ILE A 37 -0.18 -10.99 -12.47
C ILE A 37 0.73 -9.83 -12.00
N LEU A 38 1.91 -9.66 -12.60
CA LEU A 38 2.84 -8.54 -12.41
C LEU A 38 2.14 -7.18 -12.37
N PHE A 39 1.21 -6.94 -13.30
CA PHE A 39 0.53 -5.66 -13.50
C PHE A 39 -0.42 -5.27 -12.36
N ILE A 40 -0.74 -6.22 -11.48
CA ILE A 40 -1.55 -5.98 -10.27
C ILE A 40 -0.68 -6.14 -9.03
N HIS A 41 0.09 -7.22 -8.95
CA HIS A 41 0.87 -7.60 -7.79
C HIS A 41 1.92 -6.54 -7.42
N VAL A 42 2.76 -6.14 -8.38
CA VAL A 42 3.86 -5.20 -8.11
C VAL A 42 3.35 -3.81 -7.72
N PRO A 43 2.38 -3.20 -8.44
CA PRO A 43 1.79 -1.94 -8.00
C PRO A 43 1.14 -2.03 -6.62
N ALA A 44 0.41 -3.11 -6.31
CA ALA A 44 -0.20 -3.31 -5.00
C ALA A 44 0.86 -3.43 -3.89
N ALA A 45 1.91 -4.23 -4.09
CA ALA A 45 2.98 -4.39 -3.11
C ALA A 45 3.74 -3.08 -2.87
N LEU A 46 4.01 -2.31 -3.93
CA LEU A 46 4.58 -0.99 -3.83
C LEU A 46 3.67 -0.04 -3.04
N MET A 47 2.36 -0.02 -3.32
CA MET A 47 1.44 0.87 -2.60
C MET A 47 1.29 0.48 -1.12
N ALA A 48 1.29 -0.80 -0.79
CA ALA A 48 1.28 -1.26 0.60
C ALA A 48 2.47 -0.67 1.40
N ILE A 49 3.69 -0.83 0.89
CA ILE A 49 4.89 -0.35 1.60
C ILE A 49 4.91 1.18 1.66
N ASN A 50 4.61 1.86 0.54
CA ASN A 50 4.65 3.32 0.50
C ASN A 50 3.52 3.98 1.30
N ALA A 51 2.35 3.34 1.41
CA ALA A 51 1.29 3.78 2.30
C ALA A 51 1.77 3.75 3.76
N TRP A 52 2.49 2.70 4.17
CA TRP A 52 3.07 2.62 5.51
C TRP A 52 4.11 3.72 5.74
N LEU A 53 4.99 3.98 4.76
CA LEU A 53 5.96 5.08 4.85
C LEU A 53 5.29 6.46 4.96
N MET A 54 4.22 6.69 4.21
CA MET A 54 3.44 7.91 4.33
C MET A 54 2.80 8.04 5.72
N MET A 55 2.25 6.95 6.27
CA MET A 55 1.74 6.91 7.64
C MET A 55 2.84 7.16 8.68
N LEU A 56 4.02 6.59 8.51
CA LEU A 56 5.19 6.84 9.36
C LEU A 56 5.52 8.33 9.41
N VAL A 57 5.65 8.98 8.26
CA VAL A 57 5.95 10.42 8.19
C VAL A 57 4.84 11.24 8.84
N ALA A 58 3.58 10.92 8.57
CA ALA A 58 2.44 11.63 9.15
C ALA A 58 2.32 11.44 10.68
N SER A 59 2.62 10.24 11.18
CA SER A 59 2.74 9.91 12.61
C SER A 59 3.92 10.63 13.26
N LEU A 60 5.06 10.75 12.58
CA LEU A 60 6.21 11.51 13.08
C LEU A 60 5.89 13.01 13.21
N ILE A 61 5.19 13.58 12.22
CA ILE A 61 4.71 14.97 12.28
C ILE A 61 3.75 15.15 13.47
N TRP A 62 2.85 14.18 13.70
CA TRP A 62 1.96 14.21 14.86
C TRP A 62 2.77 14.18 16.17
N PHE A 63 3.71 13.23 16.29
CA PHE A 63 4.49 13.03 17.50
C PHE A 63 5.32 14.26 17.88
N ILE A 64 5.94 14.93 16.90
CA ILE A 64 6.81 16.09 17.13
C ILE A 64 6.01 17.40 17.21
N ARG A 65 5.08 17.62 16.28
CA ARG A 65 4.44 18.93 16.07
C ARG A 65 2.98 18.97 16.52
N ARG A 66 2.40 17.83 16.96
CA ARG A 66 1.00 17.69 17.37
C ARG A 66 0.02 18.20 16.31
N HIS A 67 0.35 18.00 15.03
CA HIS A 67 -0.46 18.47 13.92
C HIS A 67 -1.62 17.51 13.63
N HIS A 68 -2.84 17.85 14.05
CA HIS A 68 -3.99 16.92 13.96
C HIS A 68 -4.28 16.40 12.55
N VAL A 69 -4.08 17.20 11.50
CA VAL A 69 -4.34 16.74 10.13
C VAL A 69 -3.36 15.64 9.70
N SER A 70 -2.14 15.59 10.25
CA SER A 70 -1.21 14.50 9.91
C SER A 70 -1.69 13.18 10.53
N ALA A 71 -2.14 13.19 11.79
CA ALA A 71 -2.75 12.01 12.40
C ALA A 71 -3.98 11.51 11.63
N LEU A 72 -4.85 12.42 11.17
CA LEU A 72 -6.01 12.06 10.35
C LEU A 72 -5.61 11.54 8.95
N ALA A 73 -4.53 12.06 8.37
CA ALA A 73 -4.02 11.58 7.09
C ALA A 73 -3.46 10.15 7.21
N ALA A 74 -2.72 9.86 8.29
CA ALA A 74 -2.27 8.49 8.59
C ALA A 74 -3.45 7.53 8.80
N ARG A 75 -4.44 7.96 9.59
CA ARG A 75 -5.71 7.23 9.79
C ARG A 75 -6.44 6.93 8.50
N ALA A 76 -6.50 7.90 7.60
CA ALA A 76 -7.14 7.75 6.30
C ALA A 76 -6.39 6.78 5.37
N ALA A 77 -5.06 6.74 5.45
CA ALA A 77 -4.22 5.86 4.64
C ALA A 77 -4.28 4.39 5.07
N ALA A 78 -4.44 4.12 6.38
CA ALA A 78 -4.32 2.77 6.93
C ALA A 78 -5.21 1.71 6.23
N PRO A 79 -6.51 1.92 6.02
CA PRO A 79 -7.33 0.90 5.37
C PRO A 79 -7.04 0.74 3.88
N VAL A 80 -6.54 1.79 3.22
CA VAL A 80 -6.13 1.71 1.81
C VAL A 80 -4.86 0.87 1.70
N GLY A 81 -3.87 1.13 2.55
CA GLY A 81 -2.65 0.32 2.65
C GLY A 81 -2.95 -1.14 2.98
N ALA A 82 -3.84 -1.41 3.94
CA ALA A 82 -4.27 -2.76 4.30
C ALA A 82 -4.83 -3.54 3.11
N VAL A 83 -5.70 -2.92 2.31
CA VAL A 83 -6.26 -3.54 1.10
C VAL A 83 -5.18 -3.82 0.06
N MET A 84 -4.23 -2.90 -0.12
CA MET A 84 -3.09 -3.11 -1.03
C MET A 84 -2.21 -4.28 -0.57
N THR A 85 -1.99 -4.42 0.74
CA THR A 85 -1.26 -5.55 1.32
C THR A 85 -1.99 -6.87 1.10
N VAL A 86 -3.31 -6.92 1.31
CA VAL A 86 -4.12 -8.12 1.03
C VAL A 86 -4.07 -8.48 -0.45
N LEU A 87 -4.25 -7.49 -1.35
CA LEU A 87 -4.16 -7.70 -2.79
C LEU A 87 -2.79 -8.26 -3.18
N ALA A 88 -1.70 -7.70 -2.65
CA ALA A 88 -0.35 -8.18 -2.90
C ALA A 88 -0.12 -9.60 -2.37
N ILE A 89 -0.61 -9.96 -1.18
CA ILE A 89 -0.50 -11.32 -0.64
C ILE A 89 -1.28 -12.33 -1.51
N VAL A 90 -2.54 -12.02 -1.84
CA VAL A 90 -3.39 -12.93 -2.63
C VAL A 90 -2.83 -13.11 -4.04
N THR A 91 -2.49 -12.02 -4.72
CA THR A 91 -1.88 -12.09 -6.06
C THR A 91 -0.50 -12.73 -6.03
N GLY A 92 0.28 -12.51 -4.97
CA GLY A 92 1.57 -13.16 -4.77
C GLY A 92 1.43 -14.67 -4.59
N ALA A 93 0.43 -15.14 -3.84
CA ALA A 93 0.15 -16.57 -3.69
C ALA A 93 -0.30 -17.21 -5.00
N LEU A 94 -1.17 -16.53 -5.76
CA LEU A 94 -1.62 -16.96 -7.10
C LEU A 94 -0.46 -17.07 -8.09
N TRP A 95 0.54 -16.20 -7.97
CA TRP A 95 1.74 -16.23 -8.81
C TRP A 95 2.77 -17.26 -8.31
N GLY A 96 2.92 -17.41 -7.00
CA GLY A 96 3.85 -18.35 -6.38
C GLY A 96 3.51 -19.81 -6.66
N GLN A 97 2.23 -20.18 -6.71
CA GLN A 97 1.84 -21.58 -6.95
C GLN A 97 2.40 -22.14 -8.27
N PRO A 98 2.20 -21.51 -9.44
CA PRO A 98 2.75 -22.02 -10.70
C PRO A 98 4.28 -21.89 -10.79
N MET A 99 4.88 -20.89 -10.14
CA MET A 99 6.33 -20.66 -10.22
C MET A 99 7.14 -21.57 -9.29
N TRP A 100 6.61 -21.87 -8.11
CA TRP A 100 7.34 -22.52 -7.03
C TRP A 100 6.68 -23.80 -6.53
N GLY A 101 5.50 -24.16 -7.05
CA GLY A 101 4.71 -25.28 -6.56
C GLY A 101 4.07 -25.03 -5.19
N ALA A 102 4.12 -23.80 -4.67
CA ALA A 102 3.63 -23.46 -3.33
C ALA A 102 2.91 -22.10 -3.32
N TRP A 103 1.78 -22.05 -2.62
CA TRP A 103 1.01 -20.81 -2.40
C TRP A 103 1.67 -19.87 -1.39
N TRP A 104 2.48 -20.41 -0.49
CA TRP A 104 3.13 -19.68 0.58
C TRP A 104 4.42 -20.37 1.00
N VAL A 105 5.44 -19.57 1.29
CA VAL A 105 6.64 -20.00 1.98
C VAL A 105 6.96 -18.99 3.09
N TRP A 106 7.53 -19.46 4.19
CA TRP A 106 7.85 -18.63 5.35
C TRP A 106 9.21 -17.93 5.19
N ASP A 107 9.45 -17.30 4.04
CA ASP A 107 10.67 -16.54 3.82
C ASP A 107 10.59 -15.16 4.51
N PRO A 108 11.74 -14.47 4.73
CA PRO A 108 11.75 -13.20 5.44
C PRO A 108 10.94 -12.09 4.75
N ARG A 109 10.81 -12.11 3.42
CA ARG A 109 10.05 -11.11 2.65
C ARG A 109 8.55 -11.29 2.89
N LEU A 110 8.03 -12.48 2.62
CA LEU A 110 6.62 -12.83 2.76
C LEU A 110 6.17 -12.71 4.21
N THR A 111 6.98 -13.23 5.14
CA THR A 111 6.68 -13.15 6.57
C THR A 111 6.61 -11.70 7.03
N SER A 112 7.56 -10.84 6.63
CA SER A 112 7.51 -9.41 6.99
C SER A 112 6.32 -8.69 6.37
N PHE A 113 5.95 -9.04 5.14
CA PHE A 113 4.81 -8.44 4.47
C PHE A 113 3.47 -8.88 5.10
N PHE A 114 3.37 -10.12 5.56
CA PHE A 114 2.24 -10.59 6.37
C PHE A 114 2.19 -9.91 7.74
N VAL A 115 3.32 -9.78 8.44
CA VAL A 115 3.36 -9.05 9.71
C VAL A 115 2.96 -7.57 9.50
N LEU A 116 3.39 -6.94 8.40
CA LEU A 116 2.93 -5.60 8.02
C LEU A 116 1.41 -5.51 7.90
N LEU A 117 0.74 -6.55 7.34
CA LEU A 117 -0.73 -6.61 7.29
C LEU A 117 -1.33 -6.63 8.71
N VAL A 118 -0.78 -7.43 9.62
CA VAL A 118 -1.23 -7.48 11.02
C VAL A 118 -1.08 -6.10 11.68
N PHE A 119 0.03 -5.41 11.41
CA PHE A 119 0.26 -4.05 11.88
C PHE A 119 -0.75 -3.03 11.31
N TYR A 120 -1.17 -3.18 10.05
CA TYR A 120 -2.27 -2.39 9.48
C TYR A 120 -3.58 -2.61 10.24
N PHE A 121 -3.94 -3.86 10.52
CA PHE A 121 -5.14 -4.16 11.29
C PHE A 121 -5.04 -3.65 12.73
N GLY A 122 -3.90 -3.81 13.38
CA GLY A 122 -3.66 -3.26 14.72
C GLY A 122 -3.81 -1.73 14.76
N TYR A 123 -3.25 -1.03 13.76
CA TYR A 123 -3.40 0.42 13.63
C TYR A 123 -4.88 0.83 13.49
N ILE A 124 -5.64 0.15 12.62
CA ILE A 124 -7.07 0.43 12.40
C ILE A 124 -7.88 0.12 13.66
N ALA A 125 -7.61 -1.00 14.32
CA ALA A 125 -8.29 -1.42 15.54
C ALA A 125 -8.07 -0.44 16.68
N LEU A 126 -6.86 0.10 16.86
CA LEU A 126 -6.57 1.11 17.88
C LEU A 126 -7.38 2.40 17.68
N TRP A 127 -7.50 2.87 16.44
CA TRP A 127 -8.35 4.04 16.12
C TRP A 127 -9.84 3.79 16.36
N ALA A 128 -10.28 2.53 16.34
CA ALA A 128 -11.65 2.14 16.63
C ALA A 128 -11.90 1.91 18.14
N ALA A 129 -10.91 1.42 18.87
CA ALA A 129 -11.02 1.04 20.28
C ALA A 129 -10.76 2.20 21.25
N VAL A 130 -9.94 3.19 20.86
CA VAL A 130 -9.58 4.31 21.73
C VAL A 130 -10.47 5.51 21.42
N GLU A 131 -11.31 5.88 22.39
CA GLU A 131 -12.29 6.96 22.24
C GLU A 131 -11.63 8.35 22.16
N GLU A 132 -10.60 8.57 22.98
CA GLU A 132 -9.86 9.84 23.02
C GLU A 132 -8.96 9.98 21.76
N PRO A 133 -9.25 10.94 20.85
CA PRO A 133 -8.60 10.97 19.54
C PRO A 133 -7.09 11.20 19.58
N ASP A 134 -6.62 12.00 20.53
CA ASP A 134 -5.20 12.35 20.64
C ASP A 134 -4.40 11.18 21.26
N LYS A 135 -5.00 10.46 22.24
CA LYS A 135 -4.46 9.21 22.75
C LYS A 135 -4.39 8.11 21.67
N ALA A 136 -5.44 8.01 20.84
CA ALA A 136 -5.45 7.10 19.71
C ALA A 136 -4.31 7.44 18.72
N ALA A 137 -4.12 8.72 18.41
CA ALA A 137 -3.03 9.18 17.54
C ALA A 137 -1.63 8.90 18.13
N ASP A 138 -1.46 9.01 19.45
CA ASP A 138 -0.19 8.68 20.13
C ASP A 138 0.14 7.20 20.05
N LEU A 139 -0.80 6.34 20.46
CA LEU A 139 -0.61 4.88 20.43
C LEU A 139 -0.36 4.37 19.00
N THR A 140 -1.13 4.86 18.05
CA THR A 140 -1.00 4.44 16.64
C THR A 140 0.27 4.98 15.98
N SER A 141 0.85 6.08 16.46
CA SER A 141 2.15 6.56 16.00
C SER A 141 3.28 5.62 16.41
N ILE A 142 3.24 5.07 17.63
CA ILE A 142 4.18 4.05 18.08
C ILE A 142 4.06 2.79 17.20
N VAL A 143 2.83 2.37 16.88
CA VAL A 143 2.59 1.24 15.96
C VAL A 143 3.21 1.51 14.59
N CYS A 144 3.07 2.72 14.03
CA CYS A 144 3.73 3.10 12.78
C CYS A 144 5.26 2.97 12.87
N PHE A 145 5.88 3.44 13.96
CA PHE A 145 7.33 3.37 14.13
C PHE A 145 7.83 1.94 14.15
N VAL A 146 7.20 1.07 14.94
CA VAL A 146 7.58 -0.36 15.03
C VAL A 146 7.28 -1.08 13.70
N GLY A 147 6.11 -0.85 13.11
CA GLY A 147 5.73 -1.49 11.85
C GLY A 147 6.61 -1.11 10.65
N SER A 148 7.29 0.04 10.73
CA SER A 148 8.19 0.49 9.67
C SER A 148 9.37 -0.44 9.46
N VAL A 149 9.79 -1.16 10.51
CA VAL A 149 10.80 -2.22 10.41
C VAL A 149 10.33 -3.29 9.43
N PHE A 150 9.08 -3.76 9.55
CA PHE A 150 8.52 -4.79 8.66
C PHE A 150 8.26 -4.26 7.25
N ALA A 151 7.87 -2.99 7.10
CA ALA A 151 7.75 -2.36 5.80
C ALA A 151 9.10 -2.34 5.05
N LEU A 152 10.18 -1.95 5.73
CA LEU A 152 11.53 -1.94 5.16
C LEU A 152 12.06 -3.36 4.92
N LEU A 153 11.87 -4.28 5.88
CA LEU A 153 12.33 -5.65 5.76
C LEU A 153 11.64 -6.35 4.59
N SER A 154 10.33 -6.17 4.41
CA SER A 154 9.61 -6.77 3.27
C SER A 154 10.17 -6.34 1.91
N ARG A 155 10.67 -5.11 1.78
CA ARG A 155 11.28 -4.61 0.54
C ARG A 155 12.69 -5.16 0.34
N TYR A 156 13.52 -5.05 1.37
CA TYR A 156 14.96 -5.23 1.25
C TYR A 156 15.46 -6.61 1.72
N ALA A 157 14.59 -7.48 2.26
CA ALA A 157 14.94 -8.81 2.75
C ALA A 157 15.83 -9.63 1.79
N VAL A 158 15.55 -9.54 0.49
CA VAL A 158 16.27 -10.30 -0.55
C VAL A 158 17.76 -9.96 -0.62
N PHE A 159 18.17 -8.78 -0.16
CA PHE A 159 19.58 -8.36 -0.13
C PHE A 159 20.33 -8.85 1.11
N PHE A 160 19.61 -9.29 2.13
CA PHE A 160 20.18 -9.70 3.42
C PHE A 160 20.09 -11.21 3.66
N TRP A 161 19.10 -11.89 3.05
CA TRP A 161 18.91 -13.33 3.18
C TRP A 161 18.85 -14.01 1.82
N SER A 162 19.71 -15.01 1.63
CA SER A 162 19.68 -15.94 0.50
C SER A 162 18.63 -17.06 0.65
N GLN A 163 17.93 -17.08 1.78
CA GLN A 163 16.87 -18.04 2.09
C GLN A 163 15.54 -17.51 1.54
N GLY A 164 15.21 -17.85 0.28
CA GLY A 164 13.94 -17.51 -0.34
C GLY A 164 13.87 -17.95 -1.80
N LEU A 165 12.65 -18.12 -2.30
CA LEU A 165 12.39 -18.40 -3.72
C LEU A 165 12.21 -17.10 -4.54
N HIS A 166 12.24 -15.96 -3.86
CA HIS A 166 12.09 -14.65 -4.47
C HIS A 166 13.30 -14.30 -5.33
N GLN A 167 13.03 -14.11 -6.61
CA GLN A 167 13.95 -13.46 -7.54
C GLN A 167 14.19 -11.99 -7.19
N GLY A 168 15.21 -11.41 -7.83
CA GLY A 168 15.55 -9.99 -7.73
C GLY A 168 14.38 -9.06 -8.06
N PRO A 169 14.51 -7.75 -7.77
CA PRO A 169 13.43 -6.80 -7.98
C PRO A 169 13.10 -6.65 -9.47
N SER A 170 11.82 -6.80 -9.86
CA SER A 170 11.38 -6.61 -11.25
C SER A 170 11.66 -5.20 -11.81
N LEU A 171 11.85 -4.21 -10.92
CA LEU A 171 12.24 -2.84 -11.25
C LEU A 171 13.66 -2.56 -10.73
N SER A 172 14.66 -3.27 -11.27
CA SER A 172 16.07 -3.02 -10.95
C SER A 172 16.62 -1.80 -11.69
N LEU A 173 17.58 -1.11 -11.10
CA LEU A 173 18.35 -0.07 -11.81
C LEU A 173 19.37 -0.68 -12.78
N ASP A 174 19.70 -1.97 -12.60
CA ASP A 174 20.47 -2.74 -13.56
C ASP A 174 19.56 -3.23 -14.69
N ARG A 175 19.94 -2.92 -15.93
CA ARG A 175 19.18 -3.30 -17.13
C ARG A 175 19.15 -4.81 -17.37
N GLN A 176 20.14 -5.56 -16.87
CA GLN A 176 20.18 -7.02 -16.99
C GLN A 176 19.23 -7.73 -16.02
N GLU A 177 18.90 -7.07 -14.90
CA GLU A 177 17.99 -7.60 -13.87
C GLU A 177 16.58 -6.99 -13.93
N ASN A 178 16.37 -6.00 -14.80
CA ASN A 178 15.07 -5.35 -14.98
C ASN A 178 14.16 -6.19 -15.87
N VAL A 179 12.85 -6.09 -15.64
CA VAL A 179 11.86 -6.72 -16.51
C VAL A 179 12.00 -6.19 -17.95
N HIS A 180 11.82 -7.08 -18.93
CA HIS A 180 11.90 -6.71 -20.34
C HIS A 180 10.97 -5.54 -20.68
N ASP A 181 11.40 -4.65 -21.58
CA ASP A 181 10.72 -3.40 -21.92
C ASP A 181 9.24 -3.59 -22.30
N VAL A 182 8.91 -4.75 -22.89
CA VAL A 182 7.53 -5.14 -23.27
C VAL A 182 6.57 -5.19 -22.08
N PHE A 183 7.06 -5.52 -20.88
CA PHE A 183 6.29 -5.54 -19.64
C PHE A 183 6.53 -4.27 -18.81
N TYR A 184 7.71 -3.66 -18.92
CA TYR A 184 8.10 -2.49 -18.13
C TYR A 184 7.18 -1.28 -18.34
N TYR A 185 6.93 -0.89 -19.58
CA TYR A 185 6.10 0.28 -19.89
C TYR A 185 4.63 0.14 -19.43
N PRO A 186 3.91 -0.97 -19.74
CA PRO A 186 2.57 -1.15 -19.18
C PRO A 186 2.57 -1.25 -17.66
N LEU A 187 3.63 -1.81 -17.05
CA LEU A 187 3.77 -1.85 -15.60
C LEU A 187 3.89 -0.43 -15.00
N LEU A 188 4.69 0.46 -15.59
CA LEU A 188 4.78 1.86 -15.12
C LEU A 188 3.41 2.56 -15.18
N LEU A 189 2.62 2.32 -16.22
CA LEU A 189 1.29 2.89 -16.33
C LEU A 189 0.33 2.32 -15.26
N CYS A 190 0.43 1.03 -14.95
CA CYS A 190 -0.29 0.42 -13.83
C CYS A 190 0.15 1.03 -12.49
N ILE A 191 1.45 1.20 -12.25
CA ILE A 191 1.98 1.85 -11.04
C ILE A 191 1.42 3.27 -10.90
N ALA A 192 1.46 4.06 -11.97
CA ALA A 192 0.87 5.41 -11.97
C ALA A 192 -0.63 5.36 -11.64
N GLY A 193 -1.38 4.43 -12.22
CA GLY A 193 -2.79 4.21 -11.91
C GLY A 193 -3.04 3.86 -10.44
N PHE A 194 -2.24 2.97 -9.85
CA PHE A 194 -2.33 2.59 -8.44
C PHE A 194 -1.96 3.75 -7.50
N VAL A 195 -0.95 4.55 -7.85
CA VAL A 195 -0.59 5.78 -7.11
C VAL A 195 -1.76 6.77 -7.14
N LEU A 196 -2.34 7.01 -8.32
CA LEU A 196 -3.50 7.91 -8.46
C LEU A 196 -4.71 7.39 -7.68
N LEU A 197 -4.94 6.06 -7.70
CA LEU A 197 -6.00 5.42 -6.91
C LEU A 197 -5.76 5.62 -5.41
N PHE A 198 -4.54 5.35 -4.94
CA PHE A 198 -4.15 5.57 -3.55
C PHE A 198 -4.39 7.02 -3.13
N LEU A 199 -3.89 7.99 -3.90
CA LEU A 199 -4.08 9.41 -3.63
C LEU A 199 -5.56 9.80 -3.62
N SER A 200 -6.36 9.32 -4.57
CA SER A 200 -7.80 9.58 -4.65
C SER A 200 -8.53 9.09 -3.40
N LEU A 201 -8.25 7.85 -2.99
CA LEU A 201 -8.85 7.22 -1.82
C LEU A 201 -8.43 7.90 -0.51
N VAL A 202 -7.14 8.19 -0.34
CA VAL A 202 -6.62 8.84 0.86
C VAL A 202 -7.12 10.27 0.97
N LEU A 203 -7.16 11.03 -0.11
CA LEU A 203 -7.71 12.40 -0.11
C LEU A 203 -9.20 12.40 0.21
N LEU A 204 -9.96 11.46 -0.36
CA LEU A 204 -11.38 11.29 -0.05
C LEU A 204 -11.57 10.98 1.44
N ARG A 205 -10.90 9.95 1.96
CA ARG A 205 -10.99 9.57 3.38
C ARG A 205 -10.54 10.68 4.30
N THR A 206 -9.42 11.35 4.03
CA THR A 206 -8.91 12.45 4.86
C THR A 206 -9.94 13.57 4.96
N ARG A 207 -10.60 13.93 3.85
CA ARG A 207 -11.69 14.93 3.87
C ARG A 207 -12.87 14.46 4.72
N THR A 208 -13.25 13.19 4.60
CA THR A 208 -14.32 12.61 5.42
C THR A 208 -13.97 12.64 6.90
N GLU A 209 -12.75 12.28 7.27
CA GLU A 209 -12.27 12.31 8.66
C GLU A 209 -12.23 13.72 9.25
N ILE A 210 -11.74 14.71 8.49
CA ILE A 210 -11.77 16.13 8.91
C ILE A 210 -13.21 16.61 9.11
N ARG A 211 -14.12 16.29 8.19
CA ARG A 211 -15.54 16.67 8.29
C ARG A 211 -16.22 15.99 9.48
N ALA A 212 -15.94 14.70 9.71
CA ALA A 212 -16.47 13.96 10.84
C ALA A 212 -15.97 14.52 12.19
N ARG A 213 -14.70 14.93 12.27
CA ARG A 213 -14.17 15.62 13.47
C ARG A 213 -14.84 16.96 13.69
N ARG A 214 -15.03 17.76 12.64
CA ARG A 214 -15.72 19.06 12.73
C ARG A 214 -17.19 18.91 13.17
N LEU A 215 -17.90 17.92 12.62
CA LEU A 215 -19.27 17.63 13.00
C LEU A 215 -19.39 17.26 14.48
N ARG A 216 -18.51 16.38 14.99
CA ARG A 216 -18.48 16.01 16.41
C ARG A 216 -18.24 17.22 17.33
N ALA A 217 -17.34 18.12 16.94
CA ALA A 217 -17.09 19.34 17.71
C ALA A 217 -18.32 20.27 17.76
N LEU A 218 -19.03 20.43 16.64
CA LEU A 218 -20.24 21.25 16.59
C LEU A 218 -21.38 20.67 17.43
N LEU A 219 -21.60 19.35 17.37
CA LEU A 219 -22.61 18.67 18.18
C LEU A 219 -22.30 18.78 19.69
N ALA A 220 -21.02 18.72 20.08
CA ALA A 220 -20.63 18.91 21.47
C ALA A 220 -20.88 20.35 21.97
N LEU A 221 -20.71 21.35 21.10
CA LEU A 221 -21.03 22.74 21.43
C LEU A 221 -22.54 22.96 21.56
N GLU A 222 -23.33 22.36 20.67
CA GLU A 222 -24.80 22.43 20.72
C GLU A 222 -25.35 21.74 21.98
N ALA A 223 -24.80 20.60 22.38
CA ALA A 223 -25.21 19.89 23.60
C ALA A 223 -24.82 20.64 24.90
N ALA A 224 -23.88 21.58 24.82
CA ALA A 224 -23.43 22.38 25.96
C ALA A 224 -24.13 23.76 26.05
N ALA A 225 -24.92 24.13 25.04
CA ALA A 225 -25.70 25.36 24.98
C ALA A 225 -27.11 25.16 25.56
#